data_AF-A0A081PWK4-F1
#
_entry.id   AF-A0A081PWK4-F1
#
_cell.length_a   1.000
_cell.length_b   1.000
_cell.length_c   1.000
_cell.angle_alpha   90.00
_cell.angle_beta   90.00
_cell.angle_gamma   90.00
#
_symmetry.space_group_name_H-M   'P 1'
#
loop_
_entity.id
_entity.type
_entity.pdbx_description
1 polymer ?
#
loop_
_entity_poly.entity_id
_entity_poly.type
_entity_poly.pdbx_seq_one_letter_code
_entity_poly.pdbx_strand_id
1 'polypeptide(L)'
;MSKNLKILQIGIDNWKHCFEIPDNMDWYYFCPDSSLALRKMMEMDGITSFHVVLIEDGQYLKDLLPFMNNIEPHTLLYNQNFETADLTISSFLKRSCAQAVDFSDPQTLLEDLSTSLFGGGYGDKLKPFMLQVNPAFKGSISYQGFEHLTLEGYFGEEFSQLAFWSYNVILEEELPIELWLEYEKSDGVEFQVSIKK
;
A
#
# COMPACT_ATOMS: atom_id res chain seq x y z
N MET A 1 -6.43 -18.06 -3.30
CA MET A 1 -7.59 -18.10 -2.38
C MET A 1 -8.34 -16.81 -2.61
N SER A 2 -9.64 -16.83 -2.93
CA SER A 2 -10.40 -15.59 -3.20
C SER A 2 -10.52 -14.75 -1.93
N LYS A 3 -9.57 -13.85 -1.71
CA LYS A 3 -9.71 -12.81 -0.70
C LYS A 3 -10.69 -11.79 -1.26
N ASN A 4 -11.96 -11.90 -0.87
CA ASN A 4 -12.95 -10.89 -1.20
C ASN A 4 -12.83 -9.72 -0.21
N LEU A 5 -12.18 -8.65 -0.64
CA LEU A 5 -12.02 -7.41 0.10
C LEU A 5 -13.38 -6.72 0.23
N LYS A 6 -13.94 -6.69 1.42
CA LYS A 6 -15.18 -5.96 1.71
C LYS A 6 -14.93 -4.46 1.75
N ILE A 7 -15.45 -3.73 0.79
CA ILE A 7 -15.32 -2.27 0.68
C ILE A 7 -16.70 -1.63 0.88
N LEU A 8 -16.80 -0.68 1.81
CA LEU A 8 -18.01 0.12 2.00
C LEU A 8 -17.81 1.51 1.40
N GLN A 9 -18.72 1.92 0.52
CA GLN A 9 -18.82 3.28 -0.01
C GLN A 9 -20.03 3.98 0.60
N ILE A 10 -19.83 5.18 1.15
CA ILE A 10 -20.90 6.08 1.57
C ILE A 10 -20.83 7.38 0.74
N GLY A 11 -21.87 7.60 -0.07
CA GLY A 11 -22.00 8.79 -0.89
C GLY A 11 -23.22 8.74 -1.80
N ILE A 12 -23.34 9.73 -2.70
CA ILE A 12 -24.59 9.96 -3.46
C ILE A 12 -24.74 8.98 -4.63
N ASP A 13 -23.65 8.69 -5.33
CA ASP A 13 -23.65 7.87 -6.54
C ASP A 13 -22.83 6.62 -6.32
N ASN A 14 -23.41 5.45 -6.57
CA ASN A 14 -22.69 4.20 -6.43
C ASN A 14 -21.58 4.08 -7.49
N TRP A 15 -20.32 4.04 -7.06
CA TRP A 15 -19.16 3.99 -7.94
C TRP A 15 -19.16 2.75 -8.85
N LYS A 16 -19.79 1.65 -8.41
CA LYS A 16 -19.97 0.45 -9.24
C LYS A 16 -20.74 0.70 -10.54
N HIS A 17 -21.47 1.81 -10.66
CA HIS A 17 -22.16 2.18 -11.90
C HIS A 17 -21.30 3.01 -12.87
N CYS A 18 -20.21 3.59 -12.37
CA CYS A 18 -19.37 4.54 -13.10
C CYS A 18 -17.94 4.02 -13.35
N PHE A 19 -17.46 3.09 -12.52
CA PHE A 19 -16.09 2.60 -12.50
C PHE A 19 -16.05 1.08 -12.51
N GLU A 20 -14.91 0.53 -12.92
CA GLU A 20 -14.67 -0.91 -12.92
C GLU A 20 -14.21 -1.33 -11.52
N ILE A 21 -15.05 -2.12 -10.83
CA ILE A 21 -14.72 -2.65 -9.52
C ILE A 21 -13.86 -3.92 -9.70
N PRO A 22 -12.65 -3.98 -9.14
CA PRO A 22 -11.80 -5.17 -9.21
C PRO A 22 -12.51 -6.44 -8.70
N ASP A 23 -12.27 -7.57 -9.37
CA ASP A 23 -12.96 -8.84 -9.10
C ASP A 23 -12.74 -9.37 -7.67
N ASN A 24 -11.67 -8.94 -7.00
CA ASN A 24 -11.37 -9.30 -5.62
C ASN A 24 -12.07 -8.42 -4.58
N MET A 25 -12.97 -7.51 -4.97
CA MET A 25 -13.69 -6.62 -4.06
C MET A 25 -15.19 -6.95 -3.96
N ASP A 26 -15.65 -7.22 -2.74
CA ASP A 26 -17.07 -7.22 -2.41
C ASP A 26 -17.51 -5.77 -2.12
N TRP A 27 -18.21 -5.16 -3.06
CA TRP A 27 -18.61 -3.75 -3.01
C TRP A 27 -19.96 -3.52 -2.33
N TYR A 28 -19.95 -2.79 -1.22
CA TYR A 28 -21.14 -2.36 -0.50
C TYR A 28 -21.33 -0.87 -0.68
N TYR A 29 -22.52 -0.46 -1.10
CA TYR A 29 -22.87 0.95 -1.30
C TYR A 29 -23.98 1.37 -0.35
N PHE A 30 -23.85 2.58 0.18
CA PHE A 30 -24.84 3.17 1.07
C PHE A 30 -25.07 4.65 0.78
N CYS A 31 -26.33 5.01 0.53
CA CYS A 31 -26.73 6.41 0.42
C CYS A 31 -26.71 7.07 1.81
N PRO A 32 -26.13 8.27 1.98
CA PRO A 32 -25.99 8.95 3.26
C PRO A 32 -27.28 9.18 4.05
N ASP A 33 -27.11 9.63 5.30
CA ASP A 33 -28.16 10.03 6.25
C ASP A 33 -29.04 8.86 6.76
N SER A 34 -28.51 7.63 6.75
CA SER A 34 -29.30 6.45 7.15
C SER A 34 -28.51 5.39 7.92
N SER A 35 -27.84 5.79 9.01
CA SER A 35 -27.09 4.88 9.90
C SER A 35 -27.85 3.61 10.36
N LEU A 36 -29.18 3.67 10.50
CA LEU A 36 -30.02 2.51 10.84
C LEU A 36 -30.03 1.45 9.73
N ALA A 37 -30.13 1.87 8.47
CA ALA A 37 -30.16 0.92 7.36
C ALA A 37 -28.76 0.32 7.10
N LEU A 38 -27.69 1.09 7.33
CA LEU A 38 -26.32 0.55 7.31
C LEU A 38 -26.15 -0.55 8.36
N ARG A 39 -26.59 -0.31 9.60
CA ARG A 39 -26.56 -1.33 10.66
C ARG A 39 -27.36 -2.58 10.30
N LYS A 40 -28.58 -2.42 9.76
CA LYS A 40 -29.40 -3.56 9.34
C LYS A 40 -28.72 -4.38 8.24
N MET A 41 -28.08 -3.72 7.28
CA MET A 41 -27.33 -4.41 6.22
C MET A 41 -26.17 -5.21 6.81
N MET A 42 -25.39 -4.61 7.71
CA MET A 42 -24.30 -5.32 8.39
C MET A 42 -24.81 -6.54 9.17
N GLU A 43 -25.95 -6.42 9.86
CA GLU A 43 -26.57 -7.54 10.58
C GLU A 43 -27.10 -8.63 9.64
N MET A 44 -27.73 -8.26 8.51
CA MET A 44 -28.26 -9.21 7.52
C MET A 44 -27.17 -9.98 6.79
N ASP A 45 -26.09 -9.30 6.42
CA ASP A 45 -24.99 -9.88 5.64
C ASP A 45 -23.88 -10.45 6.53
N GLY A 46 -24.05 -10.40 7.87
CA GLY A 46 -23.07 -10.89 8.84
C GLY A 46 -21.73 -10.16 8.79
N ILE A 47 -21.74 -8.88 8.47
CA ILE A 47 -20.54 -8.04 8.34
C ILE A 47 -20.18 -7.43 9.68
N THR A 48 -19.02 -7.78 10.21
CA THR A 48 -18.48 -7.24 11.47
C THR A 48 -17.52 -6.07 11.24
N SER A 49 -16.86 -6.03 10.09
CA SER A 49 -15.90 -4.99 9.69
C SER A 49 -15.75 -4.95 8.17
N PHE A 50 -15.24 -3.83 7.68
CA PHE A 50 -14.84 -3.62 6.28
C PHE A 50 -13.33 -3.46 6.21
N HIS A 51 -12.71 -3.87 5.10
CA HIS A 51 -11.29 -3.62 4.86
C HIS A 51 -11.04 -2.12 4.64
N VAL A 52 -11.98 -1.47 3.94
CA VAL A 52 -12.00 -0.02 3.74
C VAL A 52 -13.43 0.52 3.81
N VAL A 53 -13.57 1.70 4.40
CA VAL A 53 -14.75 2.55 4.33
C VAL A 53 -14.39 3.85 3.61
N LEU A 54 -15.03 4.12 2.48
CA LEU A 54 -14.89 5.33 1.67
C LEU A 54 -16.02 6.32 2.01
N ILE A 55 -15.65 7.54 2.36
CA ILE A 55 -16.58 8.63 2.66
C ILE A 55 -16.39 9.77 1.64
N GLU A 56 -17.24 9.81 0.61
CA GLU A 56 -17.08 10.73 -0.52
C GLU A 56 -17.18 12.21 -0.14
N ASP A 57 -18.05 12.51 0.83
CA ASP A 57 -18.15 13.82 1.47
C ASP A 57 -18.09 13.62 2.98
N GLY A 58 -17.17 14.32 3.64
CA GLY A 58 -16.97 14.17 5.08
C GLY A 58 -18.17 14.55 5.93
N GLN A 59 -19.18 15.24 5.39
CA GLN A 59 -20.45 15.42 6.11
C GLN A 59 -21.17 14.09 6.43
N TYR A 60 -20.87 13.02 5.69
CA TYR A 60 -21.44 11.69 5.90
C TYR A 60 -20.72 10.89 7.00
N LEU A 61 -19.61 11.39 7.56
CA LEU A 61 -18.93 10.76 8.70
C LEU A 61 -19.84 10.57 9.91
N LYS A 62 -20.86 11.42 10.05
CA LYS A 62 -21.88 11.31 11.11
C LYS A 62 -22.64 9.97 11.07
N ASP A 63 -22.77 9.34 9.90
CA ASP A 63 -23.44 8.06 9.75
C ASP A 63 -22.65 6.91 10.39
N LEU A 64 -21.33 7.09 10.54
CA LEU A 64 -20.42 6.13 11.17
C LEU A 64 -20.36 6.25 12.70
N LEU A 65 -20.81 7.38 13.27
CA LEU A 65 -20.71 7.63 14.71
C LEU A 65 -21.33 6.53 15.60
N PRO A 66 -22.50 5.94 15.28
CA PRO A 66 -23.11 4.90 16.11
C PRO A 66 -22.27 3.62 16.25
N PHE A 67 -21.34 3.38 15.34
CA PHE A 67 -20.46 2.20 15.33
C PHE A 67 -18.99 2.60 15.16
N MET A 68 -18.64 3.82 15.59
CA MET A 68 -17.27 4.33 15.51
C MET A 68 -16.23 3.41 16.18
N ASN A 69 -16.65 2.59 17.15
CA ASN A 69 -15.79 1.63 17.86
C ASN A 69 -15.52 0.35 17.05
N ASN A 70 -16.26 0.12 15.97
CA ASN A 70 -16.09 -0.99 15.03
C ASN A 70 -15.21 -0.62 13.84
N ILE A 71 -14.82 0.66 13.72
CA ILE A 71 -13.91 1.13 12.68
C ILE A 71 -12.47 0.93 13.15
N GLU A 72 -11.76 0.03 12.47
CA GLU A 72 -10.36 -0.25 12.75
C GLU A 72 -9.46 0.90 12.26
N PRO A 73 -8.33 1.17 12.94
CA PRO A 73 -7.38 2.18 12.49
C PRO A 73 -6.97 1.98 11.02
N HIS A 74 -6.78 3.09 10.29
CA HIS A 74 -6.34 3.13 8.88
C HIS A 74 -7.33 2.57 7.84
N THR A 75 -8.52 2.10 8.25
CA THR A 75 -9.55 1.57 7.32
C THR A 75 -10.51 2.64 6.79
N LEU A 76 -10.53 3.84 7.38
CA LEU A 76 -11.42 4.93 6.99
C LEU A 76 -10.71 5.90 6.05
N LEU A 77 -11.19 6.04 4.82
CA LEU A 77 -10.72 7.00 3.83
C LEU A 77 -11.80 8.06 3.60
N TYR A 78 -11.42 9.32 3.59
CA TYR A 78 -12.33 10.44 3.36
C TYR A 78 -11.72 11.44 2.38
N ASN A 79 -12.57 12.21 1.72
CA ASN A 79 -12.13 13.22 0.77
C ASN A 79 -11.20 14.25 1.43
N GLN A 80 -10.00 14.40 0.88
CA GLN A 80 -8.96 15.28 1.41
C GLN A 80 -9.35 16.76 1.53
N ASN A 81 -10.36 17.21 0.78
CA ASN A 81 -10.85 18.59 0.82
C ASN A 81 -11.82 18.86 1.97
N PHE A 82 -12.16 17.84 2.77
CA PHE A 82 -13.08 18.01 3.88
C PHE A 82 -12.41 18.66 5.09
N GLU A 83 -13.01 19.75 5.56
CA GLU A 83 -12.65 20.41 6.81
C GLU A 83 -13.84 20.38 7.77
N THR A 84 -13.55 20.24 9.07
CA THR A 84 -14.58 20.26 10.11
C THR A 84 -14.13 20.95 11.38
N ALA A 85 -15.01 21.79 11.93
CA ALA A 85 -14.89 22.36 13.26
C ALA A 85 -15.56 21.49 14.35
N ASP A 86 -16.25 20.41 13.95
CA ASP A 86 -16.90 19.48 14.88
C ASP A 86 -15.84 18.64 15.61
N LEU A 87 -15.75 18.84 16.93
CA LEU A 87 -14.77 18.15 17.78
C LEU A 87 -15.01 16.63 17.85
N THR A 88 -16.26 16.17 17.73
CA THR A 88 -16.60 14.75 17.71
C THR A 88 -16.10 14.11 16.43
N ILE A 89 -16.35 14.72 15.27
CA ILE A 89 -15.84 14.21 13.98
C ILE A 89 -14.31 14.29 13.94
N SER A 90 -13.71 15.39 14.39
CA SER A 90 -12.25 15.52 14.45
C SER A 90 -11.61 14.45 15.35
N SER A 91 -12.21 14.18 16.52
CA SER A 91 -11.72 13.13 17.43
C SER A 91 -11.92 11.74 16.85
N PHE A 92 -13.02 11.52 16.14
CA PHE A 92 -13.28 10.26 15.44
C PHE A 92 -12.22 9.98 14.37
N LEU A 93 -11.97 10.93 13.47
CA LEU A 93 -10.95 10.82 12.41
C LEU A 93 -9.56 10.55 12.97
N LYS A 94 -9.17 11.27 14.05
CA LYS A 94 -7.89 11.04 14.73
C LYS A 94 -7.79 9.64 15.33
N ARG A 95 -8.84 9.18 16.00
CA ARG A 95 -8.86 7.87 16.66
C ARG A 95 -8.83 6.71 15.67
N SER A 96 -9.52 6.85 14.54
CA SER A 96 -9.53 5.84 13.49
C SER A 96 -8.30 5.92 12.58
N CYS A 97 -7.33 6.82 12.85
CA CYS A 97 -6.23 7.11 11.93
C CYS A 97 -6.72 7.28 10.48
N ALA A 98 -7.83 8.00 10.30
CA ALA A 98 -8.48 8.14 9.01
C ALA A 98 -7.54 8.81 8.01
N GLN A 99 -7.54 8.34 6.78
CA GLN A 99 -6.67 8.87 5.73
C GLN A 99 -7.45 9.85 4.86
N ALA A 100 -6.90 11.04 4.70
CA ALA A 100 -7.37 12.00 3.70
C ALA A 100 -6.87 11.54 2.34
N VAL A 101 -7.77 11.32 1.39
CA VAL A 101 -7.48 10.78 0.06
C VAL A 101 -8.06 11.69 -1.01
N ASP A 102 -7.34 11.83 -2.13
CA ASP A 102 -7.88 12.48 -3.32
C ASP A 102 -8.84 11.54 -4.06
N PHE A 103 -10.09 11.95 -4.21
CA PHE A 103 -11.10 11.20 -4.98
C PHE A 103 -11.29 11.76 -6.39
N SER A 104 -10.36 12.59 -6.88
CA SER A 104 -10.40 13.11 -8.25
C SER A 104 -10.24 12.02 -9.33
N ASP A 105 -9.58 10.90 -8.99
CA ASP A 105 -9.44 9.72 -9.84
C ASP A 105 -9.83 8.43 -9.10
N PRO A 106 -11.14 8.12 -9.02
CA PRO A 106 -11.61 6.92 -8.33
C PRO A 106 -11.12 5.60 -8.94
N GLN A 107 -10.85 5.56 -10.25
CA GLN A 107 -10.41 4.33 -10.92
C GLN A 107 -9.02 3.91 -10.44
N THR A 108 -8.05 4.85 -10.43
CA THR A 108 -6.71 4.61 -9.89
C THR A 108 -6.75 4.19 -8.42
N LEU A 109 -7.59 4.84 -7.61
CA LEU A 109 -7.76 4.46 -6.20
C LEU A 109 -8.27 3.02 -6.03
N LEU A 110 -9.25 2.59 -6.85
CA LEU A 110 -9.77 1.23 -6.80
C LEU A 110 -8.69 0.19 -7.15
N GLU A 111 -7.87 0.47 -8.16
CA GLU A 111 -6.75 -0.38 -8.56
C GLU A 111 -5.70 -0.49 -7.44
N ASP A 112 -5.33 0.63 -6.81
CA ASP A 112 -4.40 0.66 -5.68
C ASP A 112 -4.93 -0.14 -4.48
N LEU A 113 -6.20 0.06 -4.11
CA LEU A 113 -6.84 -0.67 -3.01
C LEU A 113 -6.94 -2.18 -3.29
N SER A 114 -7.03 -2.59 -4.55
CA SER A 114 -7.12 -4.01 -4.91
C SER A 114 -5.86 -4.80 -4.56
N THR A 115 -4.71 -4.13 -4.44
CA THR A 115 -3.41 -4.75 -4.20
C THR A 115 -2.76 -4.36 -2.87
N SER A 116 -3.29 -3.36 -2.16
CA SER A 116 -2.69 -2.80 -0.93
C SER A 116 -3.38 -3.23 0.37
N LEU A 117 -4.58 -3.82 0.32
CA LEU A 117 -5.38 -4.17 1.50
C LEU A 117 -5.11 -5.57 2.05
N PHE A 118 -3.86 -6.04 1.97
CA PHE A 118 -3.48 -7.34 2.51
C PHE A 118 -3.14 -7.25 4.01
N GLY A 119 -3.57 -8.26 4.77
CA GLY A 119 -3.21 -8.39 6.17
C GLY A 119 -1.76 -8.87 6.35
N GLY A 120 -1.04 -8.24 7.29
CA GLY A 120 0.35 -8.54 7.61
C GLY A 120 1.33 -7.85 6.67
N GLY A 121 2.60 -7.81 7.08
CA GLY A 121 3.70 -7.32 6.25
C GLY A 121 4.75 -8.41 6.13
N TYR A 122 5.25 -8.62 4.91
CA TYR A 122 6.45 -9.40 4.69
C TYR A 122 7.56 -8.47 4.22
N GLY A 123 8.69 -8.55 4.89
CA GLY A 123 9.91 -7.85 4.49
C GLY A 123 11.08 -8.79 4.71
N ASP A 124 11.93 -8.89 3.70
CA ASP A 124 13.17 -9.65 3.78
C ASP A 124 14.31 -8.84 3.17
N LYS A 125 15.55 -9.22 3.49
CA LYS A 125 16.75 -8.57 2.97
C LYS A 125 17.62 -9.59 2.25
N LEU A 126 17.91 -9.32 0.98
CA LEU A 126 19.02 -9.97 0.30
C LEU A 126 20.33 -9.46 0.89
N LYS A 127 20.96 -10.28 1.73
CA LYS A 127 22.14 -9.89 2.50
C LYS A 127 23.38 -9.72 1.60
N PRO A 128 24.36 -8.88 1.99
CA PRO A 128 25.57 -8.65 1.20
C PRO A 128 26.35 -9.92 0.83
N PHE A 129 26.40 -10.94 1.70
CA PHE A 129 27.09 -12.20 1.38
C PHE A 129 26.44 -13.00 0.24
N MET A 130 25.21 -12.66 -0.15
CA MET A 130 24.51 -13.27 -1.29
C MET A 130 24.94 -12.65 -2.63
N LEU A 131 25.63 -11.50 -2.61
CA LEU A 131 26.24 -10.91 -3.79
C LEU A 131 27.48 -11.68 -4.19
N GLN A 132 27.59 -12.01 -5.47
CA GLN A 132 28.80 -12.51 -6.08
C GLN A 132 29.41 -11.42 -6.95
N VAL A 133 30.65 -11.06 -6.64
CA VAL A 133 31.44 -10.11 -7.43
C VAL A 133 31.94 -10.82 -8.68
N ASN A 134 31.88 -10.14 -9.82
CA ASN A 134 32.38 -10.65 -11.09
C ASN A 134 33.87 -11.05 -10.94
N PRO A 135 34.27 -12.30 -11.24
CA PRO A 135 35.66 -12.75 -11.11
C PRO A 135 36.68 -11.95 -11.95
N ALA A 136 36.21 -11.21 -12.96
CA ALA A 136 37.04 -10.33 -13.75
C ALA A 136 37.44 -9.04 -13.02
N PHE A 137 36.73 -8.64 -11.96
CA PHE A 137 37.01 -7.44 -11.18
C PHE A 137 38.39 -7.52 -10.52
N LYS A 138 39.18 -6.45 -10.66
CA LYS A 138 40.59 -6.39 -10.19
C LYS A 138 40.79 -5.44 -9.00
N GLY A 139 39.72 -4.81 -8.51
CA GLY A 139 39.77 -3.92 -7.35
C GLY A 139 39.80 -4.68 -6.02
N SER A 140 39.72 -3.91 -4.93
CA SER A 140 39.57 -4.44 -3.58
C SER A 140 38.13 -4.90 -3.34
N ILE A 141 37.99 -6.00 -2.60
CA ILE A 141 36.70 -6.59 -2.20
C ILE A 141 36.76 -6.79 -0.70
N SER A 142 35.84 -6.17 0.03
CA SER A 142 35.77 -6.26 1.48
C SER A 142 34.34 -6.50 1.95
N TYR A 143 34.12 -7.56 2.72
CA TYR A 143 32.82 -7.86 3.34
C TYR A 143 32.86 -7.45 4.81
N GLN A 144 32.01 -6.51 5.20
CA GLN A 144 31.81 -6.13 6.60
C GLN A 144 30.61 -6.90 7.16
N GLY A 145 30.85 -8.19 7.41
CA GLY A 145 29.85 -9.09 7.97
C GLY A 145 28.58 -9.18 7.13
N PHE A 146 27.43 -8.92 7.76
CA PHE A 146 26.11 -8.92 7.13
C PHE A 146 25.60 -7.52 6.76
N GLU A 147 26.44 -6.48 6.93
CA GLU A 147 26.01 -5.08 6.79
C GLU A 147 26.26 -4.54 5.39
N HIS A 148 27.50 -4.62 4.89
CA HIS A 148 27.81 -4.11 3.55
C HIS A 148 28.98 -4.84 2.86
N LEU A 149 29.00 -4.69 1.54
CA LEU A 149 30.09 -5.07 0.64
C LEU A 149 30.73 -3.79 0.10
N THR A 150 32.03 -3.61 0.34
CA THR A 150 32.81 -2.51 -0.23
C THR A 150 33.60 -3.01 -1.42
N LEU A 151 33.44 -2.33 -2.55
CA LEU A 151 34.20 -2.54 -3.78
C LEU A 151 34.93 -1.25 -4.12
N GLU A 152 36.25 -1.29 -4.25
CA GLU A 152 37.02 -0.10 -4.63
C GLU A 152 37.99 -0.45 -5.75
N GLY A 153 38.08 0.43 -6.74
CA GLY A 153 39.00 0.26 -7.86
C GLY A 153 38.48 0.90 -9.13
N TYR A 154 39.03 0.48 -10.25
CA TYR A 154 38.59 0.91 -11.56
C TYR A 154 37.45 0.02 -12.07
N PHE A 155 36.27 0.61 -12.31
CA PHE A 155 35.06 -0.09 -12.74
C PHE A 155 34.85 -0.09 -14.27
N GLY A 156 35.70 0.61 -15.02
CA GLY A 156 35.56 0.82 -16.47
C GLY A 156 35.03 2.21 -16.82
N GLU A 157 35.12 2.56 -18.11
CA GLU A 157 34.54 3.82 -18.65
C GLU A 157 33.05 3.66 -19.01
N GLU A 158 32.61 2.42 -19.22
CA GLU A 158 31.24 2.06 -19.55
C GLU A 158 30.64 1.12 -18.49
N PHE A 159 29.31 1.08 -18.40
CA PHE A 159 28.62 0.17 -17.50
C PHE A 159 28.95 -1.29 -17.85
N SER A 160 29.50 -2.01 -16.88
CA SER A 160 29.78 -3.43 -16.98
C SER A 160 29.26 -4.17 -15.74
N GLN A 161 29.07 -5.49 -15.84
CA GLN A 161 28.57 -6.28 -14.72
C GLN A 161 29.62 -6.35 -13.61
N LEU A 162 29.33 -5.69 -12.48
CA LEU A 162 30.19 -5.68 -11.31
C LEU A 162 29.88 -6.82 -10.33
N ALA A 163 28.60 -7.03 -10.02
CA ALA A 163 28.15 -8.07 -9.11
C ALA A 163 26.72 -8.53 -9.48
N PHE A 164 26.27 -9.64 -8.89
CA PHE A 164 24.90 -10.13 -9.00
C PHE A 164 24.46 -10.85 -7.72
N TRP A 165 23.17 -10.83 -7.41
CA TRP A 165 22.62 -11.64 -6.33
C TRP A 165 22.46 -13.09 -6.78
N SER A 166 22.89 -14.02 -5.93
CA SER A 166 22.85 -15.46 -6.21
C SER A 166 21.45 -16.06 -6.13
N TYR A 167 20.52 -15.35 -5.49
CA TYR A 167 19.15 -15.80 -5.24
C TYR A 167 18.16 -14.85 -5.90
N ASN A 168 17.03 -15.42 -6.32
CA ASN A 168 15.92 -14.66 -6.88
C ASN A 168 15.01 -14.17 -5.76
N VAL A 169 14.32 -13.06 -6.02
CA VAL A 169 13.19 -12.61 -5.21
C VAL A 169 11.91 -13.18 -5.84
N ILE A 170 11.06 -13.78 -5.02
CA ILE A 170 9.77 -14.32 -5.49
C ILE A 170 8.82 -13.15 -5.73
N LEU A 171 8.15 -13.18 -6.88
CA LEU A 171 7.08 -12.25 -7.23
C LEU A 171 5.76 -13.00 -7.20
N GLU A 172 4.79 -12.49 -6.44
CA GLU A 172 3.41 -12.95 -6.48
C GLU A 172 2.58 -11.93 -7.25
N GLU A 173 1.71 -12.37 -8.17
CA GLU A 173 0.94 -11.48 -9.05
C GLU A 173 0.05 -10.50 -8.27
N GLU A 174 -0.44 -10.92 -7.10
CA GLU A 174 -1.41 -10.19 -6.28
C GLU A 174 -0.75 -9.35 -5.17
N LEU A 175 0.58 -9.42 -5.01
CA LEU A 175 1.31 -8.70 -3.96
C LEU A 175 2.39 -7.82 -4.58
N PRO A 176 2.19 -6.48 -4.59
CA PRO A 176 3.21 -5.54 -5.01
C PRO A 176 4.49 -5.74 -4.18
N ILE A 177 5.65 -5.61 -4.83
CA ILE A 177 6.94 -5.63 -4.16
C ILE A 177 7.61 -4.26 -4.23
N GLU A 178 8.17 -3.85 -3.10
CA GLU A 178 9.07 -2.71 -3.03
C GLU A 178 10.52 -3.20 -2.91
N LEU A 179 11.40 -2.63 -3.72
CA LEU A 179 12.84 -2.94 -3.68
C LEU A 179 13.61 -1.67 -3.30
N TRP A 180 14.28 -1.72 -2.16
CA TRP A 180 15.12 -0.66 -1.65
C TRP A 180 16.57 -1.15 -1.55
N LEU A 181 17.46 -0.54 -2.35
CA LEU A 181 18.89 -0.83 -2.27
C LEU A 181 19.56 0.17 -1.31
N GLU A 182 20.12 -0.35 -0.22
CA GLU A 182 20.99 0.41 0.69
C GLU A 182 22.39 0.48 0.08
N TYR A 183 22.88 1.69 -0.27
CA TYR A 183 24.22 1.88 -0.82
C TYR A 183 24.78 3.28 -0.52
N GLU A 184 26.10 3.39 -0.60
CA GLU A 184 26.84 4.65 -0.67
C GLU A 184 27.82 4.57 -1.83
N LYS A 185 28.14 5.71 -2.46
CA LYS A 185 29.12 5.78 -3.56
C LYS A 185 30.02 7.00 -3.42
N SER A 186 31.26 6.85 -3.87
CA SER A 186 32.17 7.99 -4.04
C SER A 186 31.78 8.83 -5.25
N ASP A 187 32.17 10.10 -5.24
CA ASP A 187 32.01 11.00 -6.38
C ASP A 187 32.69 10.45 -7.63
N GLY A 188 32.02 10.57 -8.78
CA GLY A 188 32.52 10.10 -10.08
C GLY A 188 32.32 8.60 -10.35
N VAL A 189 31.76 7.84 -9.40
CA VAL A 189 31.34 6.45 -9.63
C VAL A 189 29.85 6.43 -9.94
N GLU A 190 29.44 5.71 -10.98
CA GLU A 190 28.04 5.43 -11.27
C GLU A 190 27.78 3.93 -11.29
N PHE A 191 26.60 3.51 -10.87
CA PHE A 191 26.17 2.12 -10.98
C PHE A 191 24.69 2.05 -11.32
N GLN A 192 24.27 0.89 -11.84
CA GLN A 192 22.88 0.61 -12.18
C GLN A 192 22.49 -0.78 -11.68
N VAL A 193 21.22 -0.92 -11.30
CA VAL A 193 20.62 -2.21 -10.97
C VAL A 193 19.77 -2.65 -12.14
N SER A 194 20.04 -3.85 -12.67
CA SER A 194 19.24 -4.45 -13.74
C SER A 194 18.39 -5.57 -13.16
N ILE A 195 17.07 -5.39 -13.20
CA ILE A 195 16.09 -6.39 -12.76
C ILE A 195 15.59 -7.13 -14.01
N LYS A 196 15.60 -8.46 -13.96
CA LYS A 196 15.12 -9.33 -15.03
C LYS A 196 13.97 -10.19 -14.52
N LYS A 197 12.87 -10.23 -15.28
CA LYS A 197 11.72 -11.12 -15.06
C LYS A 197 11.89 -12.39 -15.87
#